data_AF-A0AAD9P9W3-F1
#
_entry.id   AF-A0AAD9P9W3-F1
#
_cell.length_a   1.000
_cell.length_b   1.000
_cell.length_c   1.000
_cell.angle_alpha   90.00
_cell.angle_beta   90.00
_cell.angle_gamma   90.00
#
_symmetry.space_group_name_H-M   'P 1'
#
loop_
_entity.id
_entity.type
_entity.pdbx_description
1 polymer ?
#
loop_
_entity_poly.entity_id
_entity_poly.type
_entity_poly.pdbx_seq_one_letter_code
_entity_poly.pdbx_strand_id
1 'polypeptide(L)'
;MFYVDSLLDVMDTSTLYLHQHQLLGVGLCDLLHCCRVSHLTALLDLVHSLLIRHRIVYKRASVGHDKTQPGDNNSVLLYCRAFLPVCEGAQQYPDTPTPTGDLAAGFTLLLCHSPPGGQTGVRETVKDCFLHFGCSEHVNATISCRYLCHMMPNKDVMSQLEVALANHESRLIQAWLQCSCLLPTDTSMLQELTRLVLKLGSVQQIFSKADIDTTNSSDDLKSKTEMRCEIERYLQGVPGCVSVVLKTSSMALHHNICLLTGWLVRHCAAILYVKTSLSESCRVVPVPDSEGLRLFFLQMMLEAARDHPETTDRTALAETLKGFLAHMKGSHGRVLKVLESVSVLCPSIVVDVIAAMTQAVKTSESLRGVGVDKELRLAYHSVLKNLGSHGNEEWSSLLLDS
;
A
#
# COMPACT_ATOMS: atom_id res chain seq x y z
N MET A 1 29.57 21.13 12.26
CA MET A 1 29.75 20.53 13.60
C MET A 1 29.68 21.60 14.68
N PHE A 2 30.58 22.59 14.75
CA PHE A 2 30.53 23.64 15.79
C PHE A 2 29.15 24.29 16.03
N TYR A 3 28.37 24.57 14.99
CA TYR A 3 26.99 25.07 15.13
C TYR A 3 26.05 24.07 15.82
N VAL A 4 26.12 22.80 15.43
CA VAL A 4 25.32 21.69 15.97
C VAL A 4 25.69 21.42 17.43
N ASP A 5 26.99 21.39 17.73
CA ASP A 5 27.50 21.18 19.08
C ASP A 5 27.13 22.36 20.01
N SER A 6 27.25 23.59 19.53
CA SER A 6 26.81 24.78 20.27
C SER A 6 25.30 24.81 20.49
N LEU A 7 24.51 24.34 19.51
CA LEU A 7 23.06 24.26 19.64
C LEU A 7 22.68 23.20 20.68
N LEU A 8 23.33 22.05 20.68
CA LEU A 8 23.15 21.00 21.69
C LEU A 8 23.46 21.51 23.10
N ASP A 9 24.59 22.18 23.28
CA ASP A 9 25.00 22.75 24.58
C ASP A 9 23.99 23.78 25.10
N VAL A 10 23.51 24.67 24.25
CA VAL A 10 22.46 25.66 24.61
C VAL A 10 21.15 24.96 24.97
N MET A 11 20.81 23.88 24.27
CA MET A 11 19.55 23.16 24.44
C MET A 11 19.53 22.23 25.66
N ASP A 12 20.68 21.72 26.09
CA ASP A 12 20.79 20.88 27.29
C ASP A 12 20.92 21.71 28.58
N THR A 13 21.40 22.95 28.48
CA THR A 13 21.50 23.88 29.61
C THR A 13 20.24 24.70 29.85
N SER A 14 19.36 24.83 28.86
CA SER A 14 18.24 25.75 28.91
C SER A 14 16.88 25.06 29.00
N THR A 15 16.00 25.56 29.86
CA THR A 15 14.57 25.22 29.81
C THR A 15 13.93 25.98 28.64
N LEU A 16 13.27 25.25 27.73
CA LEU A 16 12.65 25.77 26.50
C LEU A 16 11.54 26.81 26.78
N TYR A 17 11.93 28.05 27.08
CA TYR A 17 11.03 29.17 27.29
C TYR A 17 11.21 30.22 26.18
N LEU A 18 10.33 30.08 25.18
CA LEU A 18 9.90 31.05 24.17
C LEU A 18 10.89 31.62 23.12
N HIS A 19 12.20 31.75 23.31
CA HIS A 19 13.06 32.48 22.33
C HIS A 19 14.02 31.61 21.51
N GLN A 20 14.17 30.33 21.86
CA GLN A 20 15.09 29.40 21.19
C GLN A 20 14.66 29.05 19.76
N HIS A 21 13.41 29.33 19.38
CA HIS A 21 12.99 29.19 17.99
C HIS A 21 13.83 30.08 17.06
N GLN A 22 14.35 31.23 17.50
CA GLN A 22 15.20 32.10 16.68
C GLN A 22 16.53 31.43 16.28
N LEU A 23 17.04 30.48 17.08
CA LEU A 23 18.23 29.68 16.78
C LEU A 23 17.95 28.59 15.73
N LEU A 24 16.67 28.25 15.51
CA LEU A 24 16.23 27.23 14.55
C LEU A 24 15.78 27.85 13.23
N GLY A 25 16.06 29.14 13.05
CA GLY A 25 15.72 29.90 11.85
C GLY A 25 16.71 29.75 10.71
N VAL A 26 16.96 30.85 10.00
CA VAL A 26 17.71 30.92 8.73
C VAL A 26 19.02 30.12 8.77
N GLY A 27 19.77 30.18 9.88
CA GLY A 27 21.03 29.44 10.01
C GLY A 27 20.89 27.92 9.93
N LEU A 28 19.79 27.35 10.42
CA LEU A 28 19.52 25.91 10.32
C LEU A 28 19.03 25.54 8.93
N CYS A 29 18.23 26.41 8.28
CA CYS A 29 17.85 26.27 6.87
C CYS A 29 19.09 26.22 5.97
N ASP A 30 20.00 27.18 6.12
CA ASP A 30 21.22 27.28 5.31
C ASP A 30 22.11 26.06 5.54
N LEU A 31 22.17 25.57 6.78
CA LEU A 31 22.94 24.39 7.15
C LEU A 31 22.34 23.10 6.56
N LEU A 32 21.00 22.99 6.48
CA LEU A 32 20.32 21.87 5.82
C LEU A 32 20.61 21.85 4.31
N HIS A 33 20.58 23.01 3.64
CA HIS A 33 20.89 23.11 2.21
C HIS A 33 22.36 22.81 1.89
N CYS A 34 23.27 23.05 2.83
CA CYS A 34 24.70 22.79 2.66
C CYS A 34 25.15 21.40 3.17
N CYS A 35 24.28 20.64 3.83
CA CYS A 35 24.65 19.36 4.43
C CYS A 35 24.73 18.24 3.39
N ARG A 36 25.84 17.49 3.41
CA ARG A 36 25.94 16.20 2.73
C ARG A 36 25.09 15.15 3.44
N VAL A 37 24.60 14.14 2.71
CA VAL A 37 23.76 13.04 3.23
C VAL A 37 24.34 12.42 4.51
N SER A 38 25.67 12.30 4.61
CA SER A 38 26.38 11.73 5.78
C SER A 38 26.16 12.49 7.10
N HIS A 39 25.87 13.79 7.04
CA HIS A 39 25.61 14.63 8.22
C HIS A 39 24.14 15.02 8.35
N LEU A 40 23.35 14.81 7.29
CA LEU A 40 21.94 15.13 7.25
C LEU A 40 21.15 14.30 8.27
N THR A 41 21.46 13.00 8.42
CA THR A 41 20.79 12.14 9.42
C THR A 41 20.95 12.68 10.85
N ALA A 42 22.17 12.98 11.29
CA ALA A 42 22.43 13.50 12.63
C ALA A 42 21.75 14.86 12.88
N LEU A 43 21.71 15.70 11.85
CA LEU A 43 21.02 16.99 11.91
C LEU A 43 19.50 16.81 12.02
N LEU A 44 18.92 15.89 11.24
CA LEU A 44 17.49 15.59 11.29
C LEU A 44 17.09 14.95 12.63
N ASP A 45 17.93 14.09 13.22
CA ASP A 45 17.71 13.51 14.56
C ASP A 45 17.72 14.58 15.66
N LEU A 46 18.64 15.54 15.56
CA LEU A 46 18.68 16.71 16.44
C LEU A 46 17.39 17.51 16.32
N VAL A 47 17.01 17.88 15.10
CA VAL A 47 15.78 18.65 14.85
C VAL A 47 14.55 17.91 15.36
N HIS A 48 14.47 16.60 15.11
CA HIS A 48 13.38 15.76 15.60
C HIS A 48 13.30 15.78 17.13
N SER A 49 14.44 15.66 17.82
CA SER A 49 14.53 15.73 19.28
C SER A 49 14.07 17.09 19.82
N LEU A 50 14.48 18.18 19.17
CA LEU A 50 14.05 19.53 19.53
C LEU A 50 12.56 19.72 19.34
N LEU A 51 12.02 19.21 18.24
CA LEU A 51 10.61 19.29 17.92
C LEU A 51 9.76 18.47 18.91
N ILE A 52 10.22 17.30 19.36
CA ILE A 52 9.58 16.55 20.45
C ILE A 52 9.53 17.40 21.72
N ARG A 53 10.67 17.96 22.15
CA ARG A 53 10.73 18.79 23.37
C ARG A 53 9.78 20.00 23.26
N HIS A 54 9.76 20.67 22.11
CA HIS A 54 8.89 21.81 21.85
C HIS A 54 7.39 21.45 21.87
N ARG A 55 7.01 20.30 21.29
CA ARG A 55 5.63 19.79 21.31
C ARG A 55 5.15 19.49 22.73
N ILE A 56 6.01 18.96 23.60
CA ILE A 56 5.67 18.69 25.01
C ILE A 56 5.37 20.01 25.74
N VAL A 57 6.18 21.04 25.53
CA VAL A 57 5.98 22.37 26.13
C VAL A 57 4.68 23.00 25.61
N TYR A 58 4.47 22.98 24.28
CA TYR A 58 3.27 23.54 23.67
C TYR A 58 1.99 22.83 24.14
N LYS A 59 1.99 21.49 24.21
CA LYS A 59 0.85 20.72 24.71
C LYS A 59 0.53 21.02 26.18
N ARG A 60 1.54 21.28 27.00
CA ARG A 60 1.32 21.70 28.41
C ARG A 60 0.73 23.11 28.47
N ALA A 61 1.21 24.02 27.63
CA ALA A 61 0.69 25.39 27.54
C ALA A 61 -0.76 25.44 27.01
N SER A 62 -1.15 24.55 26.10
CA SER A 62 -2.53 24.49 25.58
C SER A 62 -3.54 23.91 26.57
N VAL A 63 -3.09 23.11 27.55
CA VAL A 63 -3.95 22.46 28.58
C VAL A 63 -3.96 23.22 29.90
N GLY A 64 -2.89 23.99 30.20
CA GLY A 64 -2.82 24.83 31.40
C GLY A 64 -3.56 26.15 31.23
N HIS A 65 -4.34 26.54 32.24
CA HIS A 65 -5.06 27.82 32.32
C HIS A 65 -4.13 29.05 32.51
N ASP A 66 -2.83 28.92 32.25
CA ASP A 66 -1.87 29.99 32.43
C ASP A 66 -1.95 30.98 31.26
N LYS A 67 -2.37 32.21 31.56
CA LYS A 67 -2.50 33.33 30.62
C LYS A 67 -1.15 33.87 30.12
N THR A 68 -0.05 33.14 30.30
CA THR A 68 1.18 33.42 29.56
C THR A 68 0.97 32.89 28.16
N GLN A 69 0.83 33.82 27.22
CA GLN A 69 0.41 33.58 25.84
C GLN A 69 1.07 32.32 25.26
N PRO A 70 0.33 31.50 24.50
CA PRO A 70 0.89 30.33 23.85
C PRO A 70 2.11 30.80 23.06
N GLY A 71 3.26 30.19 23.36
CA GLY A 71 4.55 30.58 22.81
C GLY A 71 4.43 30.86 21.32
N ASP A 72 4.79 32.10 20.97
CA ASP A 72 4.80 32.74 19.67
C ASP A 72 4.50 31.78 18.49
N ASN A 73 3.36 31.99 17.81
CA ASN A 73 2.97 31.30 16.57
C ASN A 73 4.10 31.27 15.51
N ASN A 74 5.09 32.16 15.64
CA ASN A 74 6.34 32.21 14.90
C ASN A 74 7.22 30.96 15.03
N SER A 75 7.19 30.24 16.16
CA SER A 75 7.98 29.02 16.34
C SER A 75 7.53 27.91 15.40
N VAL A 76 6.21 27.61 15.40
CA VAL A 76 5.56 26.69 14.45
C VAL A 76 5.87 27.09 13.01
N LEU A 77 5.71 28.39 12.69
CA LEU A 77 6.00 28.94 11.37
C LEU A 77 7.40 28.63 10.86
N LEU A 78 8.39 28.82 11.72
CA LEU A 78 9.78 28.69 11.37
C LEU A 78 10.10 27.23 11.08
N TYR A 79 9.56 26.30 11.86
CA TYR A 79 9.68 24.87 11.55
C TYR A 79 8.99 24.51 10.23
N CYS A 80 7.81 25.07 9.94
CA CYS A 80 7.12 24.86 8.66
C CYS A 80 7.98 25.32 7.47
N ARG A 81 8.50 26.55 7.53
CA ARG A 81 9.28 27.14 6.43
C ARG A 81 10.65 26.50 6.26
N ALA A 82 11.27 26.07 7.36
CA ALA A 82 12.63 25.52 7.34
C ALA A 82 12.67 24.06 6.88
N PHE A 83 11.72 23.24 7.34
CA PHE A 83 11.86 21.79 7.25
C PHE A 83 10.93 21.12 6.25
N LEU A 84 9.79 21.73 5.90
CA LEU A 84 8.91 21.16 4.87
C LEU A 84 9.63 21.02 3.51
N PRO A 85 10.35 22.05 3.01
CA PRO A 85 11.11 21.94 1.76
C PRO A 85 12.26 20.94 1.85
N VAL A 86 12.82 20.72 3.04
CA VAL A 86 13.89 19.74 3.27
C VAL A 86 13.33 18.31 3.27
N CYS A 87 12.17 18.08 3.89
CA CYS A 87 11.47 16.81 3.82
C CYS A 87 11.00 16.49 2.39
N GLU A 88 10.65 17.52 1.60
CA GLU A 88 10.33 17.39 0.17
C GLU A 88 11.57 17.13 -0.69
N GLY A 89 12.67 17.86 -0.46
CA GLY A 89 13.92 17.72 -1.20
C GLY A 89 14.69 16.43 -0.87
N ALA A 90 14.58 15.93 0.37
CA ALA A 90 15.21 14.68 0.82
C ALA A 90 14.73 13.46 0.01
N GLN A 91 13.53 13.54 -0.60
CA GLN A 91 12.92 12.48 -1.42
C GLN A 91 13.67 12.24 -2.74
N GLN A 92 14.49 13.21 -3.19
CA GLN A 92 15.25 13.10 -4.44
C GLN A 92 16.54 12.29 -4.28
N TYR A 93 16.93 11.96 -3.04
CA TYR A 93 18.16 11.21 -2.78
C TYR A 93 17.87 9.70 -2.72
N PRO A 94 18.67 8.86 -3.42
CA PRO A 94 18.53 7.40 -3.38
C PRO A 94 18.58 6.82 -1.95
N ASP A 95 19.38 7.43 -1.08
CA ASP A 95 19.53 7.09 0.33
C ASP A 95 18.84 8.13 1.21
N THR A 96 17.51 8.21 1.14
CA THR A 96 16.76 9.19 1.93
C THR A 96 16.98 8.93 3.44
N PRO A 97 17.39 9.95 4.24
CA PRO A 97 17.59 9.77 5.66
C PRO A 97 16.34 9.26 6.36
N THR A 98 16.49 8.19 7.12
CA THR A 98 15.40 7.51 7.82
C THR A 98 14.59 8.41 8.78
N PRO A 99 15.17 9.43 9.45
CA PRO A 99 14.43 10.32 10.35
C PRO A 99 13.43 11.25 9.65
N THR A 100 13.47 11.37 8.32
CA THR A 100 12.61 12.30 7.56
C THR A 100 11.12 12.07 7.83
N GLY A 101 10.69 10.80 7.91
CA GLY A 101 9.29 10.46 8.21
C GLY A 101 8.86 10.86 9.63
N ASP A 102 9.76 10.72 10.60
CA ASP A 102 9.50 11.10 12.00
C ASP A 102 9.46 12.62 12.16
N LEU A 103 10.30 13.34 11.42
CA LEU A 103 10.30 14.80 11.40
C LEU A 103 9.01 15.33 10.76
N ALA A 104 8.62 14.79 9.60
CA ALA A 104 7.35 15.13 8.95
C ALA A 104 6.14 14.84 9.87
N ALA A 105 6.17 13.71 10.58
CA ALA A 105 5.12 13.38 11.56
C ALA A 105 5.08 14.39 12.71
N GLY A 106 6.23 14.69 13.29
CA GLY A 106 6.33 15.69 14.34
C GLY A 106 5.76 17.04 13.89
N PHE A 107 6.07 17.44 12.65
CA PHE A 107 5.55 18.65 12.03
C PHE A 107 4.03 18.67 11.94
N THR A 108 3.43 17.62 11.35
CA THR A 108 1.96 17.49 11.26
C THR A 108 1.31 17.55 12.63
N LEU A 109 1.94 16.92 13.63
CA LEU A 109 1.45 16.95 15.01
C LEU A 109 1.54 18.34 15.61
N LEU A 110 2.54 19.15 15.27
CA LEU A 110 2.61 20.55 15.71
C LEU A 110 1.49 21.38 15.07
N LEU A 111 1.25 21.21 13.76
CA LEU A 111 0.13 21.85 13.05
C LEU A 111 -1.22 21.50 13.65
N CYS A 112 -1.42 20.25 14.06
CA CYS A 112 -2.68 19.77 14.65
C CYS A 112 -3.10 20.56 15.91
N HIS A 113 -2.13 21.09 16.67
CA HIS A 113 -2.39 21.90 17.87
C HIS A 113 -2.35 23.41 17.62
N SER A 114 -2.09 23.84 16.38
CA SER A 114 -2.09 25.26 16.01
C SER A 114 -3.50 25.72 15.64
N PRO A 115 -3.96 26.91 16.07
CA PRO A 115 -5.26 27.42 15.66
C PRO A 115 -5.31 27.65 14.14
N PRO A 116 -6.38 27.20 13.45
CA PRO A 116 -6.56 27.46 12.02
C PRO A 116 -6.77 28.97 11.80
N GLY A 117 -5.99 29.57 10.91
CA GLY A 117 -6.10 31.00 10.58
C GLY A 117 -5.25 31.95 11.42
N GLY A 118 -4.26 31.44 12.17
CA GLY A 118 -3.24 32.30 12.77
C GLY A 118 -2.41 33.04 11.70
N GLN A 119 -1.87 34.21 12.05
CA GLN A 119 -0.99 35.06 11.22
C GLN A 119 0.35 34.39 10.82
N THR A 120 0.40 33.07 10.79
CA THR A 120 1.57 32.29 10.43
C THR A 120 1.85 32.46 8.93
N GLY A 121 0.85 32.27 8.06
CA GLY A 121 1.10 32.28 6.60
C GLY A 121 1.71 30.97 6.09
N VAL A 122 1.63 29.90 6.89
CA VAL A 122 1.73 28.51 6.44
C VAL A 122 0.35 28.12 5.91
N ARG A 123 0.31 27.58 4.69
CA ARG A 123 -0.96 27.23 4.01
C ARG A 123 -1.33 25.77 4.24
N GLU A 124 -0.34 24.96 4.57
CA GLU A 124 -0.43 23.52 4.70
C GLU A 124 -1.25 23.15 5.93
N THR A 125 -2.28 22.35 5.71
CA THR A 125 -3.12 21.78 6.75
C THR A 125 -2.62 20.39 7.17
N VAL A 126 -3.15 19.85 8.28
CA VAL A 126 -2.94 18.45 8.66
C VAL A 126 -3.31 17.50 7.52
N LYS A 127 -4.37 17.82 6.78
CA LYS A 127 -4.80 17.07 5.60
C LYS A 127 -3.76 17.11 4.48
N ASP A 128 -3.18 18.27 4.19
CA ASP A 128 -2.19 18.41 3.11
C ASP A 128 -0.92 17.63 3.43
N CYS A 129 -0.44 17.74 4.67
CA CYS A 129 0.72 16.97 5.14
C CYS A 129 0.44 15.46 5.11
N PHE A 130 -0.77 15.06 5.52
CA PHE A 130 -1.20 13.66 5.47
C PHE A 130 -1.23 13.10 4.04
N LEU A 131 -1.84 13.84 3.10
CA LEU A 131 -1.91 13.41 1.71
C LEU A 131 -0.53 13.38 1.05
N HIS A 132 0.33 14.35 1.38
CA HIS A 132 1.68 14.42 0.84
C HIS A 132 2.59 13.33 1.44
N PHE A 133 2.89 13.38 2.74
CA PHE A 133 3.86 12.48 3.36
C PHE A 133 3.35 11.06 3.60
N GLY A 134 2.03 10.89 3.77
CA GLY A 134 1.44 9.58 4.05
C GLY A 134 0.96 8.82 2.82
N CYS A 135 0.39 9.52 1.84
CA CYS A 135 -0.40 8.88 0.78
C CYS A 135 0.09 9.18 -0.66
N SER A 136 1.13 9.99 -0.83
CA SER A 136 1.64 10.33 -2.16
C SER A 136 2.49 9.21 -2.73
N GLU A 137 2.27 8.90 -4.02
CA GLU A 137 3.10 7.95 -4.77
C GLU A 137 4.54 8.45 -4.97
N HIS A 138 4.77 9.76 -4.81
CA HIS A 138 6.07 10.39 -4.99
C HIS A 138 6.97 10.32 -3.75
N VAL A 139 6.41 9.93 -2.61
CA VAL A 139 7.17 9.85 -1.35
C VAL A 139 7.72 8.44 -1.17
N ASN A 140 8.98 8.36 -0.71
CA ASN A 140 9.63 7.08 -0.41
C ASN A 140 8.79 6.28 0.61
N ALA A 141 8.52 5.00 0.31
CA ALA A 141 7.70 4.13 1.14
C ALA A 141 8.16 4.05 2.61
N THR A 142 9.46 4.17 2.88
CA THR A 142 10.01 4.19 4.25
C THR A 142 9.56 5.42 5.02
N ILE A 143 9.55 6.59 4.35
CA ILE A 143 9.09 7.86 4.94
C ILE A 143 7.60 7.76 5.23
N SER A 144 6.81 7.33 4.25
CA SER A 144 5.36 7.17 4.39
C SER A 144 5.01 6.21 5.52
N CYS A 145 5.70 5.06 5.58
CA CYS A 145 5.48 4.06 6.62
C CYS A 145 5.76 4.63 8.02
N ARG A 146 6.93 5.26 8.23
CA ARG A 146 7.27 5.88 9.53
C ARG A 146 6.31 7.00 9.90
N TYR A 147 5.99 7.88 8.95
CA TYR A 147 5.06 8.98 9.14
C TYR A 147 3.70 8.47 9.65
N LEU A 148 3.13 7.47 8.97
CA LEU A 148 1.83 6.90 9.31
C LEU A 148 1.80 6.21 10.67
N CYS A 149 2.90 5.54 11.07
CA CYS A 149 3.03 4.94 12.40
C CYS A 149 2.92 5.98 13.54
N HIS A 150 3.27 7.24 13.30
CA HIS A 150 3.06 8.33 14.27
C HIS A 150 1.67 8.96 14.17
N MET A 151 1.09 9.04 12.97
CA MET A 151 -0.20 9.71 12.75
C MET A 151 -1.37 8.88 13.25
N MET A 152 -1.43 7.59 12.89
CA MET A 152 -2.60 6.75 13.17
C MET A 152 -2.91 6.57 14.67
N PRO A 153 -1.91 6.46 15.58
CA PRO A 153 -2.19 6.41 17.02
C PRO A 153 -2.69 7.74 17.61
N ASN A 154 -2.50 8.87 16.91
CA ASN A 154 -2.86 10.18 17.42
C ASN A 154 -4.34 10.50 17.15
N LYS A 155 -5.15 10.48 18.22
CA LYS A 155 -6.60 10.70 18.12
C LYS A 155 -6.99 12.08 17.58
N ASP A 156 -6.23 13.12 17.94
CA ASP A 156 -6.52 14.50 17.52
C ASP A 156 -6.35 14.62 16.00
N VAL A 157 -5.24 14.11 15.46
CA VAL A 157 -5.00 14.04 14.00
C VAL A 157 -6.08 13.22 13.31
N MET A 158 -6.39 12.02 13.81
CA MET A 158 -7.40 11.16 13.19
C MET A 158 -8.79 11.81 13.17
N SER A 159 -9.18 12.50 14.24
CA SER A 159 -10.46 13.24 14.29
C SER A 159 -10.52 14.41 13.30
N GLN A 160 -9.42 15.16 13.13
CA GLN A 160 -9.34 16.23 12.14
C GLN A 160 -9.38 15.67 10.71
N LEU A 161 -8.75 14.52 10.46
CA LEU A 161 -8.78 13.84 9.16
C LEU A 161 -10.17 13.30 8.83
N GLU A 162 -10.88 12.75 9.81
CA GLU A 162 -12.25 12.26 9.63
C GLU A 162 -13.18 13.39 9.14
N VAL A 163 -13.04 14.59 9.72
CA VAL A 163 -13.80 15.78 9.31
C VAL A 163 -13.34 16.32 7.95
N ALA A 164 -12.03 16.36 7.69
CA ALA A 164 -11.46 17.00 6.50
C ALA A 164 -11.40 16.09 5.25
N LEU A 165 -11.49 14.77 5.43
CA LEU A 165 -11.27 13.77 4.40
C LEU A 165 -12.14 12.51 4.65
N ALA A 166 -13.32 12.48 4.02
CA ALA A 166 -14.28 11.38 4.16
C ALA A 166 -13.71 9.98 3.81
N ASN A 167 -12.73 9.91 2.90
CA ASN A 167 -12.09 8.66 2.46
C ASN A 167 -10.72 8.39 3.12
N HIS A 168 -10.44 8.96 4.29
CA HIS A 168 -9.15 8.85 4.97
C HIS A 168 -8.73 7.40 5.27
N GLU A 169 -9.63 6.54 5.79
CA GLU A 169 -9.29 5.13 6.06
C GLU A 169 -8.83 4.39 4.81
N SER A 170 -9.40 4.75 3.66
CA SER A 170 -9.11 4.11 2.39
C SER A 170 -7.79 4.59 1.82
N ARG A 171 -7.46 5.86 2.02
CA ARG A 171 -6.12 6.40 1.75
C ARG A 171 -5.06 5.73 2.64
N LEU A 172 -5.37 5.43 3.90
CA LEU A 172 -4.49 4.68 4.80
C LEU A 172 -4.27 3.24 4.30
N ILE A 173 -5.33 2.55 3.89
CA ILE A 173 -5.23 1.19 3.35
C ILE A 173 -4.40 1.18 2.06
N GLN A 174 -4.64 2.13 1.14
CA GLN A 174 -3.85 2.28 -0.09
C GLN A 174 -2.35 2.51 0.21
N ALA A 175 -2.04 3.44 1.11
CA ALA A 175 -0.67 3.74 1.50
C ALA A 175 0.03 2.54 2.17
N TRP A 176 -0.69 1.78 2.98
CA TRP A 176 -0.18 0.55 3.59
C TRP A 176 0.08 -0.54 2.55
N LEU A 177 -0.82 -0.74 1.59
CA LEU A 177 -0.61 -1.70 0.49
C LEU A 177 0.62 -1.31 -0.35
N GLN A 178 0.78 -0.02 -0.65
CA GLN A 178 1.97 0.50 -1.31
C GLN A 178 3.25 0.21 -0.50
N CYS A 179 3.25 0.52 0.81
CA CYS A 179 4.38 0.23 1.68
C CYS A 179 4.69 -1.28 1.74
N SER A 180 3.66 -2.13 1.74
CA SER A 180 3.80 -3.59 1.75
C SER A 180 4.41 -4.13 0.45
N CYS A 181 4.18 -3.45 -0.68
CA CYS A 181 4.82 -3.80 -1.95
C CYS A 181 6.29 -3.36 -2.00
N LEU A 182 6.58 -2.16 -1.47
CA LEU A 182 7.85 -1.46 -1.67
C LEU A 182 8.87 -1.67 -0.55
N LEU A 183 8.46 -2.26 0.59
CA LEU A 183 9.33 -2.53 1.74
C LEU A 183 9.43 -4.03 2.03
N PRO A 184 10.57 -4.51 2.53
CA PRO A 184 10.72 -5.87 3.04
C PRO A 184 9.75 -6.18 4.20
N THR A 185 9.25 -7.41 4.27
CA THR A 185 8.21 -7.86 5.24
C THR A 185 8.71 -7.96 6.68
N ASP A 186 10.02 -8.08 6.88
CA ASP A 186 10.71 -8.10 8.16
C ASP A 186 10.92 -6.70 8.76
N THR A 187 10.54 -5.65 8.02
CA THR A 187 10.63 -4.27 8.52
C THR A 187 9.68 -4.07 9.71
N SER A 188 10.23 -3.82 10.90
CA SER A 188 9.46 -3.59 12.13
C SER A 188 8.40 -2.49 12.01
N MET A 189 8.71 -1.41 11.27
CA MET A 189 7.78 -0.32 10.99
C MET A 189 6.59 -0.77 10.14
N LEU A 190 6.81 -1.64 9.16
CA LEU A 190 5.72 -2.18 8.33
C LEU A 190 4.81 -3.09 9.16
N GLN A 191 5.36 -3.85 10.09
CA GLN A 191 4.57 -4.67 11.03
C GLN A 191 3.71 -3.80 11.93
N GLU A 192 4.26 -2.71 12.47
CA GLU A 192 3.49 -1.77 13.29
C GLU A 192 2.41 -1.07 12.46
N LEU A 193 2.72 -0.62 11.24
CA LEU A 193 1.72 -0.04 10.35
C LEU A 193 0.59 -1.03 10.05
N THR A 194 0.93 -2.29 9.75
CA THR A 194 -0.04 -3.36 9.54
C THR A 194 -0.93 -3.53 10.76
N ARG A 195 -0.35 -3.57 11.97
CA ARG A 195 -1.08 -3.66 13.25
C ARG A 195 -2.04 -2.48 13.47
N LEU A 196 -1.72 -1.30 12.95
CA LEU A 196 -2.56 -0.11 13.04
C LEU A 196 -3.69 -0.15 12.01
N VAL A 197 -3.40 -0.56 10.76
CA VAL A 197 -4.41 -0.66 9.69
C VAL A 197 -5.45 -1.73 9.99
N LEU A 198 -5.06 -2.85 10.59
CA LEU A 198 -6.00 -3.90 11.02
C LEU A 198 -6.99 -3.42 12.10
N LYS A 199 -6.75 -2.28 12.74
CA LYS A 199 -7.66 -1.66 13.72
C LYS A 199 -8.65 -0.67 13.11
N LEU A 200 -8.54 -0.36 11.82
CA LEU A 200 -9.45 0.56 11.14
C LEU A 200 -10.86 -0.05 11.04
N GLY A 201 -11.87 0.81 11.15
CA GLY A 201 -13.27 0.38 11.14
C GLY A 201 -13.65 -0.31 9.83
N SER A 202 -13.21 0.26 8.70
CA SER A 202 -13.39 -0.33 7.38
C SER A 202 -12.82 -1.74 7.27
N VAL A 203 -11.63 -1.98 7.84
CA VAL A 203 -10.97 -3.29 7.77
C VAL A 203 -11.66 -4.31 8.67
N GLN A 204 -12.07 -3.91 9.88
CA GLN A 204 -12.83 -4.77 10.79
C GLN A 204 -14.19 -5.18 10.19
N GLN A 205 -14.85 -4.27 9.47
CA GLN A 205 -16.10 -4.58 8.76
C GLN A 205 -15.91 -5.58 7.63
N ILE A 206 -14.76 -5.58 6.96
CA ILE A 206 -14.45 -6.58 5.92
C ILE A 206 -14.32 -7.95 6.57
N PHE A 207 -13.58 -8.06 7.67
CA PHE A 207 -13.40 -9.34 8.37
C PHE A 207 -14.72 -9.88 8.93
N SER A 208 -15.58 -9.02 9.50
CA SER A 208 -16.88 -9.47 10.02
C SER A 208 -17.86 -9.90 8.92
N LYS A 209 -17.75 -9.35 7.71
CA LYS A 209 -18.54 -9.75 6.54
C LYS A 209 -17.98 -11.00 5.85
N ALA A 210 -16.67 -11.23 5.92
CA ALA A 210 -16.02 -12.38 5.29
C ALA A 210 -16.38 -13.73 5.94
N ASP A 211 -16.75 -13.73 7.23
CA ASP A 211 -17.22 -14.92 7.95
C ASP A 211 -18.68 -15.31 7.63
N ILE A 212 -19.42 -14.48 6.87
CA ILE A 212 -20.82 -14.76 6.51
C ILE A 212 -20.85 -15.43 5.14
N ASP A 213 -20.71 -16.75 5.15
CA ASP A 213 -20.71 -17.60 3.97
C ASP A 213 -22.04 -17.56 3.17
N THR A 214 -21.88 -17.41 1.85
CA THR A 214 -22.62 -18.07 0.75
C THR A 214 -24.08 -18.48 0.98
N THR A 215 -25.01 -17.53 1.06
CA THR A 215 -26.41 -17.81 0.73
C THR A 215 -26.89 -16.87 -0.38
N ASN A 216 -27.21 -17.46 -1.54
CA ASN A 216 -27.64 -16.74 -2.73
C ASN A 216 -29.01 -16.08 -2.47
N SER A 217 -29.00 -14.81 -2.08
CA SER A 217 -30.20 -13.96 -2.03
C SER A 217 -30.03 -12.75 -2.96
N SER A 218 -31.13 -12.05 -3.28
CA SER A 218 -31.06 -10.83 -4.10
C SER A 218 -30.32 -9.67 -3.40
N ASP A 219 -30.32 -9.64 -2.06
CA ASP A 219 -29.56 -8.65 -1.27
C ASP A 219 -28.05 -8.92 -1.30
N ASP A 220 -27.67 -10.19 -1.43
CA ASP A 220 -26.28 -10.65 -1.53
C ASP A 220 -25.57 -10.08 -2.79
N LEU A 221 -26.28 -9.90 -3.91
CA LEU A 221 -25.67 -9.33 -5.12
C LEU A 221 -25.31 -7.84 -4.96
N LYS A 222 -26.16 -7.06 -4.29
CA LYS A 222 -25.90 -5.64 -4.03
C LYS A 222 -24.72 -5.49 -3.07
N SER A 223 -24.72 -6.25 -1.97
CA SER A 223 -23.62 -6.25 -1.00
C SER A 223 -22.30 -6.72 -1.62
N LYS A 224 -22.31 -7.75 -2.48
CA LYS A 224 -21.12 -8.18 -3.25
C LYS A 224 -20.62 -7.10 -4.19
N THR A 225 -21.51 -6.34 -4.81
CA THR A 225 -21.14 -5.23 -5.72
C THR A 225 -20.50 -4.07 -4.94
N GLU A 226 -21.08 -3.70 -3.80
CA GLU A 226 -20.53 -2.66 -2.92
C GLU A 226 -19.15 -3.07 -2.37
N MET A 227 -19.02 -4.31 -1.91
CA MET A 227 -17.74 -4.86 -1.43
C MET A 227 -16.69 -4.89 -2.53
N ARG A 228 -17.09 -5.18 -3.78
CA ARG A 228 -16.20 -5.13 -4.92
C ARG A 228 -15.70 -3.71 -5.20
N CYS A 229 -16.58 -2.72 -5.25
CA CYS A 229 -16.19 -1.31 -5.44
C CYS A 229 -15.21 -0.86 -4.34
N GLU A 230 -15.43 -1.31 -3.10
CA GLU A 230 -14.59 -1.00 -1.95
C GLU A 230 -13.19 -1.61 -2.07
N ILE A 231 -13.09 -2.89 -2.46
CA ILE A 231 -11.81 -3.57 -2.71
C ILE A 231 -11.07 -2.92 -3.88
N GLU A 232 -11.75 -2.63 -5.00
CA GLU A 232 -11.14 -1.95 -6.15
C GLU A 232 -10.56 -0.59 -5.75
N ARG A 233 -11.27 0.13 -4.88
CA ARG A 233 -10.80 1.40 -4.33
C ARG A 233 -9.55 1.23 -3.49
N TYR A 234 -9.45 0.20 -2.64
CA TYR A 234 -8.24 -0.05 -1.86
C TYR A 234 -7.04 -0.47 -2.71
N LEU A 235 -7.28 -1.21 -3.80
CA LEU A 235 -6.23 -1.68 -4.69
C LEU A 235 -5.74 -0.62 -5.68
N GLN A 236 -6.32 0.58 -5.65
CA GLN A 236 -5.87 1.70 -6.46
C GLN A 236 -4.42 2.06 -6.11
N GLY A 237 -3.54 2.07 -7.12
CA GLY A 237 -2.10 2.37 -6.97
C GLY A 237 -1.20 1.15 -6.78
N VAL A 238 -1.74 0.01 -6.32
CA VAL A 238 -0.98 -1.25 -6.20
C VAL A 238 -0.37 -1.67 -7.54
N PRO A 239 -1.08 -1.62 -8.69
CA PRO A 239 -0.48 -1.92 -9.99
C PRO A 239 0.78 -1.12 -10.33
N GLY A 240 0.79 0.18 -10.00
CA GLY A 240 1.94 1.05 -10.22
C GLY A 240 3.14 0.64 -9.37
N CYS A 241 2.89 0.35 -8.09
CA CYS A 241 3.93 -0.09 -7.14
C CYS A 241 4.57 -1.39 -7.59
N VAL A 242 3.76 -2.37 -7.98
CA VAL A 242 4.29 -3.66 -8.43
C VAL A 242 5.10 -3.51 -9.72
N SER A 243 4.63 -2.70 -10.69
CA SER A 243 5.38 -2.43 -11.92
C SER A 243 6.76 -1.82 -11.64
N VAL A 244 6.89 -0.98 -10.60
CA VAL A 244 8.18 -0.44 -10.17
C VAL A 244 9.07 -1.56 -9.62
N VAL A 245 8.56 -2.40 -8.73
CA VAL A 245 9.34 -3.47 -8.11
C VAL A 245 9.78 -4.53 -9.11
N LEU A 246 8.94 -4.91 -10.07
CA LEU A 246 9.29 -5.86 -11.14
C LEU A 246 10.49 -5.40 -11.97
N LYS A 247 10.84 -4.10 -11.94
CA LYS A 247 12.03 -3.54 -12.59
C LYS A 247 13.25 -3.51 -11.68
N THR A 248 13.10 -3.80 -10.40
CA THR A 248 14.19 -3.85 -9.44
C THR A 248 14.88 -5.20 -9.48
N SER A 249 16.06 -5.33 -8.85
CA SER A 249 16.74 -6.63 -8.68
C SER A 249 16.53 -7.22 -7.28
N SER A 250 15.61 -6.67 -6.49
CA SER A 250 15.45 -7.05 -5.08
C SER A 250 14.60 -8.31 -4.92
N MET A 251 15.24 -9.45 -4.67
CA MET A 251 14.58 -10.74 -4.44
C MET A 251 13.49 -10.68 -3.36
N ALA A 252 13.75 -9.96 -2.26
CA ALA A 252 12.81 -9.82 -1.15
C ALA A 252 11.52 -9.10 -1.55
N LEU A 253 11.60 -8.07 -2.39
CA LEU A 253 10.43 -7.32 -2.84
C LEU A 253 9.61 -8.13 -3.86
N HIS A 254 10.26 -8.91 -4.72
CA HIS A 254 9.57 -9.84 -5.63
C HIS A 254 8.78 -10.91 -4.87
N HIS A 255 9.38 -11.47 -3.82
CA HIS A 255 8.68 -12.41 -2.94
C HIS A 255 7.42 -11.79 -2.31
N ASN A 256 7.52 -10.54 -1.82
CA ASN A 256 6.39 -9.83 -1.24
C ASN A 256 5.25 -9.63 -2.25
N ILE A 257 5.57 -9.34 -3.51
CA ILE A 257 4.58 -9.22 -4.58
C ILE A 257 3.91 -10.54 -4.87
N CYS A 258 4.68 -11.63 -5.03
CA CYS A 258 4.12 -12.96 -5.25
C CYS A 258 3.14 -13.32 -4.13
N LEU A 259 3.52 -13.08 -2.87
CA LEU A 259 2.62 -13.28 -1.74
C LEU A 259 1.39 -12.37 -1.85
N LEU A 260 1.55 -11.06 -1.93
CA LEU A 260 0.44 -10.11 -1.93
C LEU A 260 -0.56 -10.40 -3.04
N THR A 261 -0.07 -10.53 -4.28
CA THR A 261 -0.91 -10.88 -5.44
C THR A 261 -1.55 -12.26 -5.27
N GLY A 262 -0.84 -13.23 -4.71
CA GLY A 262 -1.38 -14.55 -4.40
C GLY A 262 -2.52 -14.51 -3.38
N TRP A 263 -2.36 -13.76 -2.28
CA TRP A 263 -3.39 -13.55 -1.27
C TRP A 263 -4.60 -12.81 -1.87
N LEU A 264 -4.37 -11.78 -2.70
CA LEU A 264 -5.44 -11.07 -3.39
C LEU A 264 -6.21 -11.98 -4.35
N VAL A 265 -5.51 -12.79 -5.14
CA VAL A 265 -6.15 -13.75 -6.03
C VAL A 265 -6.91 -14.81 -5.22
N ARG A 266 -6.31 -15.38 -4.17
CA ARG A 266 -6.93 -16.41 -3.34
C ARG A 266 -8.21 -15.94 -2.65
N HIS A 267 -8.18 -14.76 -2.03
CA HIS A 267 -9.26 -14.32 -1.15
C HIS A 267 -10.23 -13.34 -1.81
N CYS A 268 -9.75 -12.53 -2.76
CA CYS A 268 -10.60 -11.57 -3.44
C CYS A 268 -11.16 -12.13 -4.75
N ALA A 269 -10.79 -13.34 -5.21
CA ALA A 269 -11.32 -13.88 -6.45
C ALA A 269 -12.85 -14.00 -6.45
N ALA A 270 -13.49 -14.55 -5.42
CA ALA A 270 -14.95 -14.71 -5.46
C ALA A 270 -15.70 -13.37 -5.63
N ILE A 271 -15.16 -12.26 -5.10
CA ILE A 271 -15.77 -10.93 -5.11
C ILE A 271 -15.37 -10.14 -6.35
N LEU A 272 -14.09 -10.17 -6.70
CA LEU A 272 -13.59 -9.54 -7.92
C LEU A 272 -14.24 -10.20 -9.14
N TYR A 273 -14.52 -11.51 -9.12
CA TYR A 273 -15.00 -12.29 -10.27
C TYR A 273 -16.51 -12.36 -10.50
N VAL A 274 -17.32 -11.65 -9.72
CA VAL A 274 -18.75 -11.53 -10.00
C VAL A 274 -18.96 -10.71 -11.27
N LYS A 275 -19.52 -11.34 -12.31
CA LYS A 275 -19.93 -10.68 -13.56
C LYS A 275 -21.16 -9.81 -13.29
N THR A 276 -20.94 -8.60 -12.79
CA THR A 276 -22.00 -7.60 -12.65
C THR A 276 -21.94 -6.64 -13.83
N SER A 277 -23.07 -6.49 -14.52
CA SER A 277 -23.30 -5.35 -15.40
C SER A 277 -23.38 -4.09 -14.53
N LEU A 278 -22.24 -3.50 -14.21
CA LEU A 278 -22.20 -2.28 -13.41
C LEU A 278 -22.69 -1.10 -14.25
N SER A 279 -23.65 -0.37 -13.69
CA SER A 279 -24.12 0.93 -14.16
C SER A 279 -22.97 1.95 -14.12
N GLU A 280 -23.00 2.89 -15.06
CA GLU A 280 -21.93 3.86 -15.38
C GLU A 280 -21.50 4.80 -14.24
N SER A 281 -22.15 4.74 -13.07
CA SER A 281 -22.02 5.72 -11.98
C SER A 281 -20.75 5.61 -11.13
N CYS A 282 -20.01 4.49 -11.17
CA CYS A 282 -18.79 4.28 -10.35
C CYS A 282 -17.46 4.58 -11.08
N ARG A 283 -17.48 5.08 -12.32
CA ARG A 283 -16.26 5.41 -13.08
C ARG A 283 -15.74 6.80 -12.72
N VAL A 284 -14.97 6.92 -11.64
CA VAL A 284 -14.24 8.18 -11.34
C VAL A 284 -12.74 8.10 -11.65
N VAL A 285 -12.18 6.93 -11.97
CA VAL A 285 -10.77 6.80 -12.42
C VAL A 285 -10.70 5.67 -13.46
N PRO A 286 -9.86 5.77 -14.51
CA PRO A 286 -9.61 4.66 -15.42
C PRO A 286 -8.78 3.58 -14.71
N VAL A 287 -9.42 2.83 -13.81
CA VAL A 287 -8.94 1.51 -13.40
C VAL A 287 -9.25 0.57 -14.57
N PRO A 288 -8.36 -0.37 -14.96
CA PRO A 288 -8.79 -1.47 -15.83
C PRO A 288 -10.08 -2.07 -15.27
N ASP A 289 -10.99 -2.49 -16.13
CA ASP A 289 -12.19 -3.20 -15.70
C ASP A 289 -11.81 -4.30 -14.68
N SER A 290 -12.71 -4.68 -13.77
CA SER A 290 -12.35 -5.65 -12.73
C SER A 290 -11.74 -6.92 -13.31
N GLU A 291 -12.13 -7.32 -14.52
CA GLU A 291 -11.53 -8.41 -15.28
C GLU A 291 -10.08 -8.12 -15.68
N GLY A 292 -9.74 -6.92 -16.15
CA GLY A 292 -8.37 -6.48 -16.41
C GLY A 292 -7.51 -6.41 -15.15
N LEU A 293 -8.03 -5.91 -14.02
CA LEU A 293 -7.30 -5.86 -12.75
C LEU A 293 -6.90 -7.28 -12.26
N ARG A 294 -7.82 -8.22 -12.46
CA ARG A 294 -7.67 -9.65 -12.13
C ARG A 294 -6.58 -10.34 -12.93
N LEU A 295 -6.63 -10.19 -14.26
CA LEU A 295 -5.64 -10.74 -15.19
C LEU A 295 -4.27 -10.13 -14.92
N PHE A 296 -4.24 -8.83 -14.62
CA PHE A 296 -3.03 -8.09 -14.32
C PHE A 296 -2.31 -8.60 -13.07
N PHE A 297 -3.01 -8.77 -11.93
CA PHE A 297 -2.36 -9.30 -10.72
C PHE A 297 -1.86 -10.74 -10.88
N LEU A 298 -2.63 -11.58 -11.58
CA LEU A 298 -2.22 -12.95 -11.87
C LEU A 298 -0.98 -13.00 -12.77
N GLN A 299 -0.96 -12.19 -13.83
CA GLN A 299 0.18 -12.08 -14.73
C GLN A 299 1.43 -11.59 -13.97
N MET A 300 1.31 -10.55 -13.14
CA MET A 300 2.44 -10.03 -12.37
C MET A 300 2.98 -11.03 -11.34
N MET A 301 2.11 -11.78 -10.67
CA MET A 301 2.53 -12.85 -9.75
C MET A 301 3.44 -13.87 -10.46
N LEU A 302 3.10 -14.18 -11.70
CA LEU A 302 3.74 -15.23 -12.49
C LEU A 302 4.99 -14.72 -13.21
N GLU A 303 5.02 -13.45 -13.61
CA GLU A 303 6.23 -12.76 -14.07
C GLU A 303 7.27 -12.66 -12.94
N ALA A 304 6.87 -12.27 -11.73
CA ALA A 304 7.75 -12.26 -10.57
C ALA A 304 8.29 -13.66 -10.22
N ALA A 305 7.44 -14.69 -10.31
CA ALA A 305 7.83 -16.07 -10.08
C ALA A 305 8.82 -16.60 -11.13
N ARG A 306 8.68 -16.17 -12.40
CA ARG A 306 9.59 -16.52 -13.50
C ARG A 306 10.96 -15.92 -13.28
N ASP A 307 11.00 -14.63 -12.98
CA ASP A 307 12.25 -13.87 -12.90
C ASP A 307 13.01 -14.22 -11.60
N HIS A 308 12.30 -14.71 -10.58
CA HIS A 308 12.86 -15.06 -9.27
C HIS A 308 12.36 -16.43 -8.74
N PRO A 309 12.77 -17.55 -9.35
CA PRO A 309 12.30 -18.89 -9.00
C PRO A 309 12.76 -19.35 -7.62
N GLU A 310 13.85 -18.79 -7.09
CA GLU A 310 14.50 -19.23 -5.85
C GLU A 310 13.78 -18.76 -4.58
N THR A 311 13.01 -17.68 -4.70
CA THR A 311 12.20 -17.11 -3.60
C THR A 311 10.73 -17.46 -3.69
N THR A 312 10.30 -18.07 -4.79
CA THR A 312 8.91 -18.42 -4.98
C THR A 312 8.66 -19.81 -4.42
N ASP A 313 7.88 -19.89 -3.34
CA ASP A 313 7.36 -21.18 -2.88
C ASP A 313 6.39 -21.70 -3.95
N ARG A 314 6.94 -22.57 -4.81
CA ARG A 314 6.22 -23.20 -5.92
C ARG A 314 4.98 -23.94 -5.43
N THR A 315 5.04 -24.55 -4.25
CA THR A 315 3.92 -25.28 -3.67
C THR A 315 2.82 -24.32 -3.23
N ALA A 316 3.16 -23.23 -2.54
CA ALA A 316 2.19 -22.20 -2.15
C ALA A 316 1.56 -21.50 -3.37
N LEU A 317 2.36 -21.24 -4.41
CA LEU A 317 1.89 -20.65 -5.65
C LEU A 317 0.94 -21.59 -6.43
N ALA A 318 1.29 -22.88 -6.52
CA ALA A 318 0.43 -23.89 -7.12
C ALA A 318 -0.90 -24.02 -6.36
N GLU A 319 -0.88 -24.07 -5.02
CA GLU A 319 -2.11 -24.11 -4.22
C GLU A 319 -2.97 -22.85 -4.39
N THR A 320 -2.33 -21.69 -4.53
CA THR A 320 -3.02 -20.43 -4.83
C THR A 320 -3.70 -20.47 -6.20
N LEU A 321 -3.01 -20.99 -7.22
CA LEU A 321 -3.56 -21.18 -8.57
C LEU A 321 -4.68 -22.24 -8.61
N LYS A 322 -4.56 -23.33 -7.85
CA LYS A 322 -5.64 -24.34 -7.73
C LYS A 322 -6.87 -23.76 -7.07
N GLY A 323 -6.69 -23.04 -5.96
CA GLY A 323 -7.75 -22.29 -5.31
C GLY A 323 -8.40 -21.30 -6.27
N PHE A 324 -7.59 -20.60 -7.06
CA PHE A 324 -8.08 -19.68 -8.09
C PHE A 324 -8.96 -20.38 -9.14
N LEU A 325 -8.50 -21.50 -9.70
CA LEU A 325 -9.25 -22.28 -10.69
C LEU A 325 -10.59 -22.79 -10.15
N ALA A 326 -10.66 -23.19 -8.87
CA ALA A 326 -11.87 -23.72 -8.25
C ALA A 326 -13.01 -22.69 -8.13
N HIS A 327 -12.70 -21.38 -8.04
CA HIS A 327 -13.69 -20.32 -7.83
C HIS A 327 -14.21 -19.70 -9.14
N MET A 328 -13.71 -20.13 -10.30
CA MET A 328 -13.94 -19.47 -11.59
C MET A 328 -15.20 -19.97 -12.33
N LYS A 329 -16.38 -19.82 -11.73
CA LYS A 329 -17.63 -20.18 -12.43
C LYS A 329 -17.92 -19.24 -13.62
N GLY A 330 -17.67 -19.71 -14.83
CA GLY A 330 -18.19 -19.14 -16.08
C GLY A 330 -17.21 -18.31 -16.91
N SER A 331 -15.97 -18.12 -16.45
CA SER A 331 -14.91 -17.32 -17.07
C SER A 331 -13.66 -18.13 -17.43
N HIS A 332 -13.77 -19.46 -17.43
CA HIS A 332 -12.69 -20.42 -17.68
C HIS A 332 -11.87 -20.13 -18.95
N GLY A 333 -12.49 -19.79 -20.09
CA GLY A 333 -11.77 -19.53 -21.34
C GLY A 333 -10.74 -18.39 -21.28
N ARG A 334 -10.99 -17.35 -20.47
CA ARG A 334 -10.03 -16.24 -20.30
C ARG A 334 -8.92 -16.56 -19.30
N VAL A 335 -9.23 -17.33 -18.26
CA VAL A 335 -8.21 -17.86 -17.34
C VAL A 335 -7.22 -18.73 -18.07
N LEU A 336 -7.72 -19.60 -18.95
CA LEU A 336 -6.89 -20.47 -19.75
C LEU A 336 -5.99 -19.68 -20.71
N LYS A 337 -6.45 -18.56 -21.28
CA LYS A 337 -5.57 -17.65 -22.05
C LYS A 337 -4.45 -17.01 -21.23
N VAL A 338 -4.68 -16.73 -19.94
CA VAL A 338 -3.58 -16.29 -19.06
C VAL A 338 -2.66 -17.46 -18.78
N LEU A 339 -3.20 -18.61 -18.41
CA LEU A 339 -2.42 -19.81 -18.18
C LEU A 339 -1.63 -20.26 -19.42
N GLU A 340 -2.05 -19.86 -20.62
CA GLU A 340 -1.33 -20.06 -21.87
C GLU A 340 -0.09 -19.18 -21.95
N SER A 341 -0.20 -17.91 -21.55
CA SER A 341 0.99 -17.05 -21.41
C SER A 341 1.90 -17.62 -20.32
N VAL A 342 1.32 -18.08 -19.21
CA VAL A 342 2.06 -18.63 -18.07
C VAL A 342 2.71 -19.96 -18.40
N SER A 343 2.13 -20.80 -19.26
CA SER A 343 2.75 -22.06 -19.67
C SER A 343 4.00 -21.84 -20.51
N VAL A 344 4.16 -20.66 -21.11
CA VAL A 344 5.43 -20.23 -21.73
C VAL A 344 6.41 -19.71 -20.68
N LEU A 345 5.92 -18.92 -19.71
CA LEU A 345 6.77 -18.25 -18.71
C LEU A 345 7.28 -19.19 -17.61
N CYS A 346 6.40 -20.02 -17.07
CA CYS A 346 6.61 -20.89 -15.91
C CYS A 346 5.94 -22.27 -16.13
N PRO A 347 6.39 -23.05 -17.13
CA PRO A 347 5.75 -24.32 -17.51
C PRO A 347 5.65 -25.30 -16.33
N SER A 348 6.63 -25.29 -15.43
CA SER A 348 6.70 -26.18 -14.28
C SER A 348 5.57 -25.96 -13.27
N ILE A 349 5.20 -24.71 -13.00
CA ILE A 349 4.06 -24.38 -12.12
C ILE A 349 2.74 -24.79 -12.77
N VAL A 350 2.61 -24.62 -14.10
CA VAL A 350 1.40 -25.01 -14.83
C VAL A 350 1.24 -26.53 -14.81
N VAL A 351 2.33 -27.30 -14.93
CA VAL A 351 2.33 -28.76 -14.77
C VAL A 351 1.71 -29.19 -13.43
N ASP A 352 2.06 -28.52 -12.33
CA ASP A 352 1.55 -28.86 -11.00
C ASP A 352 0.04 -28.61 -10.83
N VAL A 353 -0.56 -27.82 -11.71
CA VAL A 353 -1.98 -27.45 -11.67
C VAL A 353 -2.80 -28.02 -12.82
N ILE A 354 -2.20 -28.81 -13.73
CA ILE A 354 -2.89 -29.45 -14.87
C ILE A 354 -4.15 -30.19 -14.40
N ALA A 355 -4.05 -31.02 -13.36
CA ALA A 355 -5.19 -31.81 -12.87
C ALA A 355 -6.35 -30.91 -12.40
N ALA A 356 -6.05 -29.79 -11.74
CA ALA A 356 -7.07 -28.82 -11.32
C ALA A 356 -7.68 -28.07 -12.52
N MET A 357 -6.88 -27.76 -13.53
CA MET A 357 -7.36 -27.18 -14.79
C MET A 357 -8.30 -28.14 -15.53
N THR A 358 -7.90 -29.40 -15.71
CA THR A 358 -8.74 -30.46 -16.30
C THR A 358 -10.06 -30.56 -15.56
N GLN A 359 -10.04 -30.59 -14.23
CA GLN A 359 -11.25 -30.69 -13.44
C GLN A 359 -12.15 -29.45 -13.61
N ALA A 360 -11.58 -28.25 -13.69
CA ALA A 360 -12.34 -27.03 -13.94
C ALA A 360 -12.99 -27.04 -15.34
N VAL A 361 -12.27 -27.48 -16.37
CA VAL A 361 -12.79 -27.65 -17.74
C VAL A 361 -13.93 -28.68 -17.76
N LYS A 362 -13.72 -29.87 -17.19
CA LYS A 362 -14.75 -30.92 -17.09
C LYS A 362 -16.01 -30.44 -16.36
N THR A 363 -15.83 -29.70 -15.27
CA THR A 363 -16.94 -29.11 -14.52
C THR A 363 -17.69 -28.09 -15.38
N SER A 364 -16.99 -27.21 -16.09
CA SER A 364 -17.60 -26.24 -17.00
C SER A 364 -18.36 -26.91 -18.15
N GLU A 365 -17.82 -27.99 -18.71
CA GLU A 365 -18.46 -28.78 -19.77
C GLU A 365 -19.70 -29.52 -19.28
N SER A 366 -19.68 -30.09 -18.07
CA SER A 366 -20.86 -30.73 -17.48
C SER A 366 -22.06 -29.80 -17.33
N LEU A 367 -21.81 -28.50 -17.12
CA LEU A 367 -22.85 -27.48 -16.97
C LEU A 367 -23.36 -26.92 -18.30
N ARG A 368 -22.53 -26.93 -19.35
CA ARG A 368 -22.83 -26.30 -20.65
C ARG A 368 -23.06 -27.28 -21.81
N GLY A 369 -22.79 -28.56 -21.59
CA GLY A 369 -22.74 -29.59 -22.61
C GLY A 369 -21.29 -29.91 -23.01
N VAL A 370 -20.94 -31.20 -22.97
CA VAL A 370 -19.60 -31.71 -23.31
C VAL A 370 -19.26 -31.35 -24.77
N GLY A 371 -18.11 -30.72 -24.97
CA GLY A 371 -17.60 -30.35 -26.29
C GLY A 371 -18.34 -29.23 -27.03
N VAL A 372 -19.34 -28.61 -26.41
CA VAL A 372 -20.08 -27.48 -27.00
C VAL A 372 -19.24 -26.21 -26.99
N ASP A 373 -18.48 -25.97 -25.93
CA ASP A 373 -17.66 -24.76 -25.73
C ASP A 373 -16.29 -24.90 -26.44
N LYS A 374 -16.30 -24.70 -27.76
CA LYS A 374 -15.08 -24.80 -28.60
C LYS A 374 -14.00 -23.80 -28.19
N GLU A 375 -14.39 -22.60 -27.75
CA GLU A 375 -13.43 -21.58 -27.28
C GLU A 375 -12.72 -22.04 -26.01
N LEU A 376 -13.44 -22.65 -25.07
CA LEU A 376 -12.87 -23.24 -23.87
C LEU A 376 -11.85 -24.34 -24.20
N ARG A 377 -12.22 -25.28 -25.07
CA ARG A 377 -11.33 -26.37 -25.49
C ARG A 377 -10.09 -25.87 -26.24
N LEU A 378 -10.25 -24.88 -27.12
CA LEU A 378 -9.13 -24.28 -27.84
C LEU A 378 -8.17 -23.57 -26.89
N ALA A 379 -8.69 -22.80 -25.93
CA ALA A 379 -7.86 -22.16 -24.91
C ALA A 379 -7.12 -23.22 -24.08
N TYR A 380 -7.82 -24.28 -23.66
CA TYR A 380 -7.20 -25.36 -22.87
C TYR A 380 -6.10 -26.09 -23.64
N HIS A 381 -6.40 -26.48 -24.88
CA HIS A 381 -5.42 -27.10 -25.78
C HIS A 381 -4.20 -26.21 -25.97
N SER A 382 -4.38 -24.89 -26.12
CA SER A 382 -3.25 -23.97 -26.28
C SER A 382 -2.33 -23.97 -25.06
N VAL A 383 -2.89 -24.02 -23.85
CA VAL A 383 -2.11 -24.17 -22.62
C VAL A 383 -1.31 -25.47 -22.65
N LEU A 384 -1.98 -26.61 -22.89
CA LEU A 384 -1.35 -27.93 -22.87
C LEU A 384 -0.26 -28.08 -23.93
N LYS A 385 -0.47 -27.52 -25.12
CA LYS A 385 0.51 -27.53 -26.22
C LYS A 385 1.86 -26.93 -25.78
N ASN A 386 1.83 -25.87 -24.97
CA ASN A 386 3.04 -25.22 -24.47
C ASN A 386 3.78 -26.07 -23.40
N LEU A 387 3.14 -27.11 -22.84
CA LEU A 387 3.71 -27.99 -21.80
C LEU A 387 4.38 -29.26 -22.37
N GLY A 388 4.40 -29.43 -23.70
CA GLY A 388 5.07 -30.55 -24.35
C GLY A 388 4.45 -31.91 -24.01
N SER A 389 5.28 -32.87 -23.57
CA SER A 389 4.83 -34.26 -23.31
C SER A 389 3.73 -34.34 -22.26
N HIS A 390 3.84 -33.56 -21.18
CA HIS A 390 2.89 -33.57 -20.08
C HIS A 390 1.51 -33.07 -20.53
N GLY A 391 1.49 -32.08 -21.43
CA GLY A 391 0.23 -31.58 -21.99
C GLY A 391 -0.41 -32.53 -23.01
N ASN A 392 0.39 -33.22 -23.81
CA ASN A 392 -0.11 -34.18 -24.80
C ASN A 392 -0.77 -35.41 -24.15
N GLU A 393 -0.21 -35.89 -23.04
CA GLU A 393 -0.79 -36.99 -22.25
C GLU A 393 -2.16 -36.60 -21.69
N GLU A 394 -2.25 -35.43 -21.05
CA GLU A 394 -3.51 -34.94 -20.49
C GLU A 394 -4.58 -34.67 -21.57
N TRP A 395 -4.18 -34.07 -22.71
CA TRP A 395 -5.11 -33.81 -23.81
C TRP A 395 -5.68 -35.12 -24.39
N SER A 396 -4.84 -36.15 -24.48
CA SER A 396 -5.27 -37.48 -24.94
C SER A 396 -6.25 -38.12 -23.96
N SER A 397 -6.02 -37.96 -22.65
CA SER A 397 -6.97 -38.41 -21.62
C SER A 397 -8.32 -37.69 -21.71
N LEU A 398 -8.33 -36.38 -21.98
CA LEU A 398 -9.56 -35.60 -22.07
C LEU A 398 -10.42 -36.02 -23.28
N LEU A 399 -9.79 -36.36 -24.41
CA LEU A 399 -10.47 -36.83 -25.62
C LEU A 399 -11.04 -38.25 -25.48
N LEU A 400 -10.44 -39.09 -24.62
CA LEU A 400 -10.94 -40.44 -24.34
C LEU A 400 -12.16 -40.44 -23.41
N ASP A 401 -12.33 -39.38 -22.62
CA ASP A 401 -13.45 -39.20 -21.67
C ASP A 401 -14.68 -38.51 -22.30
N SER A 402 -14.60 -38.06 -23.57
CA SER A 402 -15.64 -37.33 -24.30
C SER A 402 -16.21 -38.13 -25.47
#